data_AF-A0A970SCH7-F1
#
_entry.id   AF-A0A970SCH7-F1
#
_cell.length_a   1.000
_cell.length_b   1.000
_cell.length_c   1.000
_cell.angle_alpha   90.00
_cell.angle_beta   90.00
_cell.angle_gamma   90.00
#
_symmetry.space_group_name_H-M   'P 1'
#
loop_
_entity.id
_entity.type
_entity.pdbx_description
1 polymer ?
#
loop_
_entity_poly.entity_id
_entity_poly.type
_entity_poly.pdbx_seq_one_letter_code
_entity_poly.pdbx_strand_id
1 'polypeptide(L)'
;MRFWKASTVKTILIVGVSSCTLFLVILYLLFSLVLLNPSFYRRIIETEAVSSSLNHLSDSLSTDTFKFSEQSLKENTNSLIDGIIRSIKQNELTLPNISIETENVQALRSAVNTVSLDSIEEIPEISGIHPFVLTYFIPESGKFYSWLNATQDAFSTARMIAPVLGFITLFTLLLSKRTAENMRITFLTTGIGAIVVPLLVLFFQRPLLVTPLSGILPDASQFLLPFAWKALTLLCVFSALTGAVLCLAGMVVMLPGIRKVIVDYSRPFTMILVALICFCLVLFGNEIYAKPVQSMTKQYSHVSILSQGDGSVHSLVIKVREKGTDVPVSGVKLILNGTDTDGNDMSLTAQSDIHGNVRFILPEGEYLLFAEPSSVPDKLIPFEPVTLSLNMPDSSWYTLYFSRKEPMEIIRKTPGSVGSKYPGHPIPLLK
;
A
#
# COMPACT_ATOMS: atom_id res chain seq x y z
N MET A 1 18.72 41.50 -35.27
CA MET A 1 17.99 40.36 -34.68
C MET A 1 17.70 39.37 -35.81
N ARG A 2 18.59 38.40 -36.03
CA ARG A 2 18.53 37.47 -37.18
C ARG A 2 17.41 36.46 -36.94
N PHE A 3 16.33 36.55 -37.72
CA PHE A 3 15.26 35.55 -37.75
C PHE A 3 15.89 34.18 -38.05
N TRP A 4 15.73 33.26 -37.09
CA TRP A 4 16.17 31.89 -37.23
C TRP A 4 15.49 31.26 -38.45
N LYS A 5 16.26 30.63 -39.35
CA LYS A 5 15.68 29.86 -40.47
C LYS A 5 14.72 28.80 -39.90
N ALA A 6 13.52 28.71 -40.44
CA ALA A 6 12.47 27.78 -39.97
C ALA A 6 12.94 26.31 -39.92
N SER A 7 13.94 25.92 -40.72
CA SER A 7 14.56 24.60 -40.67
C SER A 7 15.33 24.33 -39.38
N THR A 8 16.00 25.34 -38.82
CA THR A 8 16.80 25.20 -37.59
C THR A 8 15.90 25.11 -36.36
N VAL A 9 14.80 25.88 -36.36
CA VAL A 9 13.78 25.85 -35.29
C VAL A 9 13.12 24.47 -35.20
N LYS A 10 12.77 23.87 -36.34
CA LYS A 10 12.19 22.50 -36.38
C LYS A 10 13.14 21.45 -35.80
N THR A 11 14.43 21.51 -36.12
CA THR A 11 15.42 20.56 -35.58
C THR A 11 15.58 20.71 -34.07
N ILE A 12 15.63 21.94 -33.55
CA ILE A 12 15.71 22.17 -32.10
C ILE A 12 14.47 21.66 -31.39
N LEU A 13 13.27 21.88 -31.94
CA LEU A 13 12.04 21.39 -31.33
C LEU A 13 12.02 19.86 -31.26
N ILE A 14 12.38 19.18 -32.36
CA ILE A 14 12.42 17.71 -32.42
C ILE A 14 13.39 17.18 -31.37
N VAL A 15 14.62 17.72 -31.32
CA VAL A 15 15.63 17.29 -30.35
C VAL A 15 15.20 17.60 -28.93
N GLY A 16 14.72 18.82 -28.65
CA GLY A 16 14.31 19.23 -27.30
C GLY A 16 13.18 18.38 -26.73
N VAL A 17 12.13 18.13 -27.53
CA VAL A 17 11.03 17.25 -27.14
C VAL A 17 11.54 15.83 -26.92
N SER A 18 12.32 15.29 -27.87
CA SER A 18 12.84 13.92 -27.78
C SER A 18 13.78 13.73 -26.59
N SER A 19 14.58 14.74 -26.24
CA SER A 19 15.49 14.70 -25.10
C SER A 19 14.73 14.73 -23.78
N CYS A 20 13.66 15.53 -23.69
CA CYS A 20 12.80 15.61 -22.52
C CYS A 20 12.04 14.31 -22.29
N THR A 21 11.42 13.75 -23.34
CA THR A 21 10.70 12.48 -23.24
C THR A 21 11.63 11.33 -22.91
N LEU A 22 12.82 11.26 -23.52
CA LEU A 22 13.83 10.26 -23.18
C LEU A 22 14.32 10.38 -21.74
N PHE A 23 14.50 11.61 -21.23
CA PHE A 23 14.88 11.84 -19.84
C PHE A 23 13.82 11.32 -18.86
N LEU A 24 12.53 11.54 -19.13
CA LEU A 24 11.44 11.01 -18.31
C LEU A 24 11.40 9.47 -18.34
N VAL A 25 11.66 8.85 -19.49
CA VAL A 25 11.78 7.39 -19.59
C VAL A 25 12.94 6.87 -18.75
N ILE A 26 14.09 7.55 -18.78
CA ILE A 26 15.26 7.18 -17.95
C ILE A 26 14.95 7.33 -16.47
N LEU A 27 14.26 8.40 -16.07
CA LEU A 27 13.83 8.61 -14.68
C LEU A 27 12.95 7.43 -14.21
N TYR A 28 11.98 7.03 -15.04
CA TYR A 28 11.15 5.86 -14.77
C TYR A 28 11.97 4.56 -14.66
N LEU A 29 12.93 4.34 -15.57
CA LEU A 29 13.79 3.15 -15.54
C LEU A 29 14.67 3.12 -14.28
N LEU A 30 15.25 4.26 -13.89
CA LEU A 30 16.01 4.38 -12.64
C LEU A 30 15.13 4.06 -11.43
N PHE A 31 13.92 4.63 -11.37
CA PHE A 31 12.98 4.32 -10.29
C PHE A 31 12.61 2.82 -10.27
N SER A 32 12.27 2.25 -11.42
CA SER A 32 11.81 0.86 -11.51
C SER A 32 12.90 -0.19 -11.30
N LEU A 33 14.14 0.07 -11.74
CA LEU A 33 15.25 -0.89 -11.72
C LEU A 33 16.17 -0.72 -10.51
N VAL A 34 16.30 0.50 -9.98
CA VAL A 34 17.17 0.81 -8.84
C VAL A 34 16.35 0.93 -7.56
N LEU A 35 15.40 1.87 -7.50
CA LEU A 35 14.66 2.16 -6.27
C LEU A 35 13.63 1.09 -5.91
N LEU A 36 13.05 0.39 -6.88
CA LEU A 36 12.15 -0.74 -6.58
C LEU A 36 12.89 -2.09 -6.53
N ASN A 37 14.19 -2.08 -6.27
CA ASN A 37 14.99 -3.30 -6.16
C ASN A 37 15.44 -3.54 -4.70
N PRO A 38 14.97 -4.61 -4.04
CA PRO A 38 15.41 -4.98 -2.69
C PRO A 38 16.94 -5.01 -2.49
N SER A 39 17.68 -5.51 -3.49
CA SER A 39 19.13 -5.64 -3.36
C SER A 39 19.85 -4.29 -3.26
N PHE A 40 19.24 -3.22 -3.79
CA PHE A 40 19.77 -1.87 -3.67
C PHE A 40 19.84 -1.44 -2.20
N TYR A 41 18.76 -1.69 -1.44
CA TYR A 41 18.70 -1.29 -0.04
C TYR A 41 19.48 -2.20 0.90
N ARG A 42 19.54 -3.52 0.61
CA ARG A 42 20.42 -4.43 1.37
C ARG A 42 21.87 -3.94 1.36
N ARG A 43 22.37 -3.54 0.19
CA ARG A 43 23.71 -2.95 0.04
C ARG A 43 23.88 -1.64 0.81
N ILE A 44 22.82 -0.83 0.93
CA ILE A 44 22.86 0.41 1.72
C ILE A 44 22.97 0.09 3.22
N ILE A 45 22.18 -0.87 3.70
CA ILE A 45 22.16 -1.31 5.11
C ILE A 45 23.50 -1.93 5.53
N GLU A 46 24.15 -2.66 4.63
CA GLU A 46 25.48 -3.24 4.86
C GLU A 46 26.63 -2.21 4.91
N THR A 47 26.37 -0.94 4.59
CA THR A 47 27.41 0.10 4.65
C THR A 47 27.74 0.45 6.10
N GLU A 48 29.04 0.60 6.41
CA GLU A 48 29.55 0.92 7.75
C GLU A 48 28.79 2.05 8.46
N ALA A 49 28.55 3.18 7.79
CA ALA A 49 27.81 4.31 8.35
C ALA A 49 26.36 3.96 8.76
N VAL A 50 25.67 3.13 7.97
CA VAL A 50 24.28 2.72 8.27
C VAL A 50 24.28 1.62 9.33
N SER A 51 25.19 0.66 9.24
CA SER A 51 25.37 -0.40 10.25
C SER A 51 25.69 0.18 11.63
N SER A 52 26.61 1.15 11.70
CA SER A 52 26.92 1.87 12.95
C SER A 52 25.71 2.62 13.50
N SER A 53 24.90 3.24 12.63
CA SER A 53 23.67 3.92 13.06
C SER A 53 22.64 2.93 13.61
N LEU A 54 22.52 1.75 13.00
CA LEU A 54 21.64 0.68 13.48
C LEU A 54 22.13 0.10 14.81
N ASN A 55 23.46 0.00 15.02
CA ASN A 55 24.03 -0.40 16.31
C ASN A 55 23.67 0.60 17.43
N HIS A 56 23.84 1.90 17.18
CA HIS A 56 23.44 2.92 18.15
C HIS A 56 21.92 2.91 18.41
N LEU A 57 21.11 2.63 17.39
CA LEU A 57 19.66 2.45 17.56
C LEU A 57 19.37 1.20 18.42
N SER A 58 20.09 0.11 18.20
CA SER A 58 20.04 -1.12 19.00
C SER A 58 20.23 -0.82 20.49
N ASP A 59 21.28 -0.07 20.82
CA ASP A 59 21.61 0.32 22.18
C ASP A 59 20.55 1.26 22.77
N SER A 60 20.03 2.19 21.97
CA SER A 60 19.03 3.17 22.42
C SER A 60 17.63 2.57 22.62
N LEU A 61 17.26 1.55 21.83
CA LEU A 61 15.97 0.89 21.94
C LEU A 61 15.98 -0.25 22.97
N SER A 62 17.15 -0.81 23.26
CA SER A 62 17.29 -1.86 24.26
C SER A 62 17.08 -1.30 25.66
N THR A 63 16.18 -1.92 26.40
CA THR A 63 15.91 -1.66 27.82
C THR A 63 16.26 -2.90 28.63
N ASP A 64 16.23 -2.79 29.96
CA ASP A 64 16.47 -3.94 30.85
C ASP A 64 15.46 -5.10 30.64
N THR A 65 14.31 -4.81 30.00
CA THR A 65 13.23 -5.78 29.76
C THR A 65 13.12 -6.24 28.31
N PHE A 66 13.51 -5.40 27.34
CA PHE A 66 13.44 -5.71 25.92
C PHE A 66 14.78 -5.40 25.27
N LYS A 67 15.41 -6.40 24.66
CA LYS A 67 16.65 -6.24 23.89
C LYS A 67 16.36 -6.25 22.40
N PHE A 68 17.01 -5.36 21.67
CA PHE A 68 17.01 -5.38 20.21
C PHE A 68 18.43 -5.60 19.75
N SER A 69 18.69 -6.63 18.95
CA SER A 69 20.00 -6.80 18.30
C SER A 69 20.06 -6.06 16.97
N GLU A 70 21.27 -5.69 16.56
CA GLU A 70 21.53 -5.13 15.23
C GLU A 70 20.99 -6.03 14.12
N GLN A 71 21.14 -7.35 14.28
CA GLN A 71 20.71 -8.33 13.29
C GLN A 71 19.18 -8.33 13.14
N SER A 72 18.44 -8.33 14.25
CA SER A 72 16.97 -8.25 14.23
C SER A 72 16.48 -6.95 13.58
N LEU A 73 17.14 -5.82 13.89
CA LEU A 73 16.82 -4.52 13.29
C LEU A 73 17.10 -4.51 11.78
N LYS A 74 18.21 -5.10 11.32
CA LYS A 74 18.54 -5.25 9.90
C LYS A 74 17.50 -6.11 9.17
N GLU A 75 17.14 -7.25 9.74
CA GLU A 75 16.15 -8.17 9.16
C GLU A 75 14.77 -7.52 9.07
N ASN A 76 14.32 -6.85 10.13
CA ASN A 76 13.04 -6.14 10.16
C ASN A 76 13.02 -4.96 9.19
N THR A 77 14.13 -4.22 9.08
CA THR A 77 14.26 -3.12 8.11
C THR A 77 14.17 -3.63 6.67
N ASN A 78 14.87 -4.73 6.36
CA ASN A 78 14.80 -5.37 5.05
C ASN A 78 13.39 -5.87 4.73
N SER A 79 12.72 -6.50 5.70
CA SER A 79 11.33 -6.97 5.57
C SER A 79 10.37 -5.81 5.30
N LEU A 80 10.52 -4.69 6.00
CA LEU A 80 9.75 -3.47 5.77
C LEU A 80 9.95 -2.94 4.35
N ILE A 81 11.19 -2.84 3.89
CA ILE A 81 11.53 -2.39 2.54
C ILE A 81 10.91 -3.33 1.49
N ASP A 82 11.01 -4.64 1.69
CA ASP A 82 10.44 -5.64 0.79
C ASP A 82 8.91 -5.53 0.74
N GLY A 83 8.26 -5.25 1.87
CA GLY A 83 6.82 -4.96 1.94
C GLY A 83 6.45 -3.69 1.17
N ILE A 84 7.16 -2.58 1.39
CA ILE A 84 6.92 -1.30 0.70
C ILE A 84 7.08 -1.46 -0.82
N ILE A 85 8.14 -2.13 -1.27
CA ILE A 85 8.40 -2.36 -2.69
C ILE A 85 7.28 -3.22 -3.31
N ARG A 86 6.83 -4.26 -2.60
CA ARG A 86 5.69 -5.08 -3.04
C ARG A 86 4.41 -4.26 -3.13
N SER A 87 4.14 -3.39 -2.17
CA SER A 87 2.99 -2.50 -2.24
C SER A 87 3.00 -1.64 -3.49
N ILE A 88 4.14 -0.99 -3.77
CA ILE A 88 4.27 -0.15 -4.97
C ILE A 88 4.13 -0.97 -6.27
N LYS A 89 4.66 -2.21 -6.32
CA LYS A 89 4.67 -3.03 -7.54
C LYS A 89 3.39 -3.84 -7.79
N GLN A 90 2.78 -4.35 -6.71
CA GLN A 90 1.77 -5.41 -6.72
C GLN A 90 0.48 -4.99 -6.01
N ASN A 91 0.42 -3.79 -5.42
CA ASN A 91 -0.73 -3.32 -4.61
C ASN A 91 -1.05 -4.28 -3.45
N GLU A 92 -0.03 -4.94 -2.92
CA GLU A 92 -0.10 -5.86 -1.81
C GLU A 92 0.93 -5.45 -0.76
N LEU A 93 0.48 -5.25 0.47
CA LEU A 93 1.33 -4.76 1.53
C LEU A 93 1.30 -5.75 2.70
N THR A 94 2.13 -6.78 2.58
CA THR A 94 2.41 -7.79 3.60
C THR A 94 3.86 -7.64 4.05
N LEU A 95 4.09 -7.52 5.37
CA LEU A 95 5.43 -7.63 5.94
C LEU A 95 5.82 -9.11 6.00
N PRO A 96 6.74 -9.61 5.17
CA PRO A 96 6.97 -11.05 5.01
C PRO A 96 7.45 -11.74 6.28
N ASN A 97 8.39 -11.13 7.01
CA ASN A 97 9.05 -11.73 8.17
C ASN A 97 9.27 -10.67 9.25
N ILE A 98 9.04 -11.01 10.52
CA ILE A 98 9.43 -10.15 11.65
C ILE A 98 10.30 -10.99 12.58
N SER A 99 11.53 -10.55 12.73
CA SER A 99 12.54 -11.09 13.62
C SER A 99 12.36 -10.47 15.00
N ILE A 100 12.13 -11.32 16.02
CA ILE A 100 11.98 -10.92 17.42
C ILE A 100 12.99 -11.72 18.23
N GLU A 101 13.72 -11.05 19.12
CA GLU A 101 14.67 -11.71 20.01
C GLU A 101 13.98 -12.74 20.92
N THR A 102 14.58 -13.92 21.05
CA THR A 102 14.06 -15.00 21.90
C THR A 102 13.91 -14.56 23.36
N GLU A 103 14.81 -13.69 23.84
CA GLU A 103 14.73 -13.10 25.18
C GLU A 103 13.49 -12.21 25.35
N ASN A 104 13.12 -11.44 24.33
CA ASN A 104 11.90 -10.63 24.35
C ASN A 104 10.65 -11.50 24.31
N VAL A 105 10.68 -12.60 23.55
CA VAL A 105 9.58 -13.58 23.56
C VAL A 105 9.40 -14.16 24.96
N GLN A 106 10.50 -14.42 25.68
CA GLN A 106 10.45 -14.91 27.06
C GLN A 106 9.98 -13.84 28.06
N ALA A 107 10.38 -12.57 27.88
CA ALA A 107 9.87 -11.45 28.67
C ALA A 107 8.37 -11.21 28.43
N LEU A 108 7.92 -11.26 27.17
CA LEU A 108 6.50 -11.21 26.79
C LEU A 108 5.72 -12.37 27.41
N ARG A 109 6.24 -13.61 27.34
CA ARG A 109 5.64 -14.76 28.02
C ARG A 109 5.53 -14.55 29.53
N SER A 110 6.56 -13.98 30.15
CA SER A 110 6.57 -13.74 31.60
C SER A 110 5.55 -12.66 32.02
N ALA A 111 5.35 -11.64 31.19
CA ALA A 111 4.32 -10.62 31.39
C ALA A 111 2.90 -11.18 31.15
N VAL A 112 2.72 -12.02 30.13
CA VAL A 112 1.43 -12.64 29.76
C VAL A 112 1.04 -13.77 30.72
N ASN A 113 1.98 -14.53 31.28
CA ASN A 113 1.74 -15.61 32.25
C ASN A 113 1.23 -15.13 33.62
N THR A 114 0.99 -13.82 33.81
CA THR A 114 0.14 -13.31 34.90
C THR A 114 -1.36 -13.57 34.65
N VAL A 115 -1.72 -14.00 33.43
CA VAL A 115 -3.02 -14.51 33.04
C VAL A 115 -2.85 -16.00 32.71
N SER A 116 -3.44 -16.86 33.52
CA SER A 116 -3.36 -18.32 33.37
C SER A 116 -4.07 -18.78 32.09
N LEU A 117 -3.29 -19.04 31.05
CA LEU A 117 -3.69 -19.79 29.86
C LEU A 117 -2.75 -20.99 29.73
N ASP A 118 -3.17 -22.10 30.34
CA ASP A 118 -2.60 -23.42 30.06
C ASP A 118 -2.83 -23.74 28.58
N SER A 119 -1.78 -24.19 27.89
CA SER A 119 -1.70 -24.56 26.47
C SER A 119 -1.65 -23.40 25.46
N ILE A 120 -0.45 -22.95 25.15
CA ILE A 120 -0.17 -22.33 23.85
C ILE A 120 1.05 -23.05 23.25
N GLU A 121 0.74 -23.98 22.33
CA GLU A 121 1.63 -24.47 21.28
C GLU A 121 2.30 -23.29 20.57
N GLU A 122 3.48 -23.55 20.02
CA GLU A 122 4.32 -22.67 19.19
C GLU A 122 3.60 -21.40 18.70
N ILE A 123 4.09 -20.24 19.15
CA ILE A 123 3.66 -18.93 18.65
C ILE A 123 3.72 -19.00 17.12
N PRO A 124 2.61 -18.84 16.40
CA PRO A 124 2.63 -18.91 14.95
C PRO A 124 3.58 -17.84 14.44
N GLU A 125 4.46 -18.21 13.50
CA GLU A 125 5.23 -17.22 12.73
C GLU A 125 4.22 -16.17 12.22
N ILE A 126 4.43 -14.91 12.60
CA ILE A 126 3.58 -13.81 12.14
C ILE A 126 3.86 -13.65 10.65
N SER A 127 3.13 -14.40 9.82
CA SER A 127 3.34 -14.52 8.37
C SER A 127 2.87 -13.31 7.55
N GLY A 128 2.61 -12.19 8.22
CA GLY A 128 2.15 -10.96 7.58
C GLY A 128 1.50 -10.02 8.58
N ILE A 129 2.17 -8.92 8.92
CA ILE A 129 1.49 -7.78 9.55
C ILE A 129 0.93 -6.90 8.44
N HIS A 130 -0.38 -6.68 8.48
CA HIS A 130 -0.99 -5.64 7.66
C HIS A 130 -0.62 -4.28 8.25
N PRO A 131 -0.01 -3.37 7.50
CA PRO A 131 0.52 -2.10 7.99
C PRO A 131 -0.49 -1.18 8.67
N PHE A 132 -1.79 -1.32 8.42
CA PHE A 132 -2.80 -0.63 9.24
C PHE A 132 -2.62 -0.89 10.74
N VAL A 133 -1.91 -1.95 11.12
CA VAL A 133 -1.45 -2.20 12.49
C VAL A 133 -0.41 -1.15 12.95
N LEU A 134 0.49 -0.67 12.08
CA LEU A 134 1.47 0.38 12.41
C LEU A 134 0.80 1.72 12.75
N THR A 135 -0.38 2.04 12.21
CA THR A 135 -1.13 3.23 12.61
C THR A 135 -1.60 3.21 14.06
N TYR A 136 -1.77 2.03 14.65
CA TYR A 136 -2.11 1.91 16.06
C TYR A 136 -0.89 2.13 16.96
N PHE A 137 0.30 1.75 16.49
CA PHE A 137 1.52 1.81 17.29
C PHE A 137 2.31 3.11 17.11
N ILE A 138 2.17 3.78 15.96
CA ILE A 138 2.92 4.99 15.62
C ILE A 138 1.93 6.12 15.33
N PRO A 139 1.74 7.06 16.28
CA PRO A 139 0.95 8.26 16.07
C PRO A 139 1.40 9.04 14.82
N GLU A 140 0.48 9.69 14.12
CA GLU A 140 0.70 10.42 12.85
C GLU A 140 1.16 9.60 11.62
N SER A 141 1.32 8.27 11.73
CA SER A 141 1.71 7.44 10.59
C SER A 141 0.65 7.34 9.47
N GLY A 142 -0.56 7.89 9.65
CA GLY A 142 -1.55 8.05 8.58
C GLY A 142 -0.99 8.81 7.36
N LYS A 143 -0.07 9.77 7.58
CA LYS A 143 0.63 10.49 6.50
C LYS A 143 1.45 9.53 5.63
N PHE A 144 2.10 8.52 6.22
CA PHE A 144 2.90 7.53 5.48
C PHE A 144 2.05 6.80 4.42
N TYR A 145 0.81 6.41 4.76
CA TYR A 145 -0.09 5.73 3.83
C TYR A 145 -0.53 6.60 2.67
N SER A 146 -0.83 7.88 2.94
CA SER A 146 -1.16 8.83 1.88
C SER A 146 -0.01 8.98 0.87
N TRP A 147 1.23 9.08 1.36
CA TRP A 147 2.43 9.13 0.54
C TRP A 147 2.70 7.82 -0.22
N LEU A 148 2.48 6.68 0.42
CA LEU A 148 2.67 5.38 -0.22
C LEU A 148 1.67 5.18 -1.37
N ASN A 149 0.39 5.49 -1.14
CA ASN A 149 -0.64 5.45 -2.17
C ASN A 149 -0.35 6.43 -3.30
N ALA A 150 0.03 7.68 -2.99
CA ALA A 150 0.41 8.65 -4.01
C ALA A 150 1.61 8.17 -4.84
N THR A 151 2.58 7.52 -4.20
CA THR A 151 3.76 6.92 -4.88
C THR A 151 3.34 5.77 -5.79
N GLN A 152 2.42 4.92 -5.34
CA GLN A 152 1.88 3.81 -6.11
C GLN A 152 1.10 4.31 -7.34
N ASP A 153 0.25 5.33 -7.18
CA ASP A 153 -0.50 5.93 -8.27
C ASP A 153 0.42 6.59 -9.29
N ALA A 154 1.43 7.34 -8.81
CA ALA A 154 2.45 7.93 -9.67
C ALA A 154 3.25 6.86 -10.43
N PHE A 155 3.65 5.77 -9.77
CA PHE A 155 4.37 4.67 -10.41
C PHE A 155 3.52 3.93 -11.44
N SER A 156 2.26 3.62 -11.13
CA SER A 156 1.34 2.95 -12.04
C SER A 156 1.09 3.80 -13.30
N THR A 157 0.92 5.11 -13.12
CA THR A 157 0.78 6.09 -14.20
C THR A 157 2.05 6.15 -15.05
N ALA A 158 3.22 6.27 -14.41
CA ALA A 158 4.52 6.31 -15.09
C ALA A 158 4.79 5.02 -15.88
N ARG A 159 4.44 3.85 -15.32
CA ARG A 159 4.54 2.53 -15.99
C ARG A 159 3.73 2.46 -17.28
N MET A 160 2.58 3.11 -17.33
CA MET A 160 1.76 3.17 -18.55
C MET A 160 2.30 4.18 -19.57
N ILE A 161 2.75 5.35 -19.11
CA ILE A 161 3.15 6.46 -19.99
C ILE A 161 4.58 6.27 -20.55
N ALA A 162 5.51 5.71 -19.77
CA ALA A 162 6.92 5.62 -20.17
C ALA A 162 7.16 4.86 -21.48
N PRO A 163 6.53 3.69 -21.75
CA PRO A 163 6.65 3.02 -23.05
C PRO A 163 6.14 3.88 -24.20
N VAL A 164 5.01 4.57 -24.02
CA VAL A 164 4.41 5.46 -25.03
C VAL A 164 5.33 6.62 -25.34
N LEU A 165 5.90 7.26 -24.32
CA LEU A 165 6.91 8.31 -24.49
C LEU A 165 8.15 7.80 -25.22
N GLY A 166 8.63 6.60 -24.88
CA GLY A 166 9.74 5.95 -25.58
C GLY A 166 9.44 5.73 -27.07
N PHE A 167 8.24 5.26 -27.39
CA PHE A 167 7.80 5.08 -28.78
C PHE A 167 7.69 6.40 -29.53
N ILE A 168 7.08 7.42 -28.93
CA ILE A 168 6.97 8.76 -29.53
C ILE A 168 8.37 9.32 -29.82
N THR A 169 9.30 9.17 -28.87
CA THR A 169 10.70 9.61 -29.02
C THR A 169 11.39 8.89 -30.17
N LEU A 170 11.25 7.56 -30.26
CA LEU A 170 11.87 6.79 -31.34
C LEU A 170 11.26 7.15 -32.70
N PHE A 171 9.93 7.30 -32.75
CA PHE A 171 9.19 7.69 -33.95
C PHE A 171 9.61 9.08 -34.46
N THR A 172 9.67 10.08 -33.58
CA THR A 172 10.06 11.45 -33.95
C THR A 172 11.49 11.51 -34.47
N LEU A 173 12.40 10.72 -33.89
CA LEU A 173 13.80 10.66 -34.31
C LEU A 173 13.95 9.94 -35.66
N LEU A 174 13.28 8.81 -35.86
CA LEU A 174 13.36 8.02 -37.10
C LEU A 174 12.75 8.76 -38.31
N LEU A 175 11.65 9.50 -38.12
CA LEU A 175 11.00 10.27 -39.19
C LEU A 175 11.78 11.53 -39.60
N SER A 176 12.75 11.96 -38.79
CA SER A 176 13.55 13.15 -39.08
C SER A 176 14.40 12.99 -40.34
N LYS A 177 14.51 14.06 -41.15
CA LYS A 177 15.41 14.11 -42.32
C LYS A 177 16.88 13.87 -41.97
N ARG A 178 17.27 14.15 -40.72
CA ARG A 178 18.64 13.99 -40.20
C ARG A 178 18.64 13.01 -39.03
N THR A 179 18.15 11.79 -39.26
CA THR A 179 17.95 10.74 -38.24
C THR A 179 19.15 10.55 -37.32
N ALA A 180 20.32 10.19 -37.89
CA ALA A 180 21.52 9.90 -37.09
C ALA A 180 22.04 11.13 -36.32
N GLU A 181 21.98 12.32 -36.93
CA GLU A 181 22.44 13.57 -36.30
C GLU A 181 21.54 13.93 -35.11
N ASN A 182 20.22 13.86 -35.30
CA ASN A 182 19.25 14.12 -34.25
C ASN A 182 19.31 13.08 -33.13
N MET A 183 19.50 11.80 -33.45
CA MET A 183 19.70 10.74 -32.46
C MET A 183 20.94 11.00 -31.60
N ARG A 184 22.08 11.34 -32.21
CA ARG A 184 23.29 11.69 -31.47
C ARG A 184 23.06 12.86 -30.53
N ILE A 185 22.49 13.96 -31.03
CA ILE A 185 22.29 15.16 -30.20
C ILE A 185 21.31 14.85 -29.05
N THR A 186 20.26 14.06 -29.32
CA THR A 186 19.29 13.65 -28.28
C THR A 186 19.97 12.81 -27.20
N PHE A 187 20.72 11.76 -27.59
CA PHE A 187 21.45 10.92 -26.64
C PHE A 187 22.48 11.69 -25.82
N LEU A 188 23.21 12.60 -26.46
CA LEU A 188 24.23 13.41 -25.79
C LEU A 188 23.60 14.44 -24.84
N THR A 189 22.54 15.13 -25.24
CA THR A 189 21.85 16.11 -24.38
C THR A 189 21.14 15.45 -23.21
N THR A 190 20.44 14.34 -23.44
CA THR A 190 19.82 13.56 -22.35
C THR A 190 20.87 12.92 -21.45
N GLY A 191 21.96 12.39 -22.01
CA GLY A 191 23.06 11.80 -21.24
C GLY A 191 23.77 12.83 -20.35
N ILE A 192 24.03 14.04 -20.86
CA ILE A 192 24.53 15.16 -20.06
C ILE A 192 23.52 15.53 -18.98
N GLY A 193 22.23 15.63 -19.30
CA GLY A 193 21.18 15.90 -18.31
C GLY A 193 21.16 14.88 -17.17
N ALA A 194 21.28 13.59 -17.50
CA ALA A 194 21.34 12.50 -16.53
C ALA A 194 22.61 12.50 -15.65
N ILE A 195 23.66 13.24 -16.02
CA ILE A 195 24.88 13.43 -15.22
C ILE A 195 24.78 14.73 -14.41
N VAL A 196 24.37 15.83 -15.03
CA VAL A 196 24.35 17.17 -14.43
C VAL A 196 23.26 17.27 -13.37
N VAL A 197 22.06 16.74 -13.60
CA VAL A 197 20.96 16.82 -12.62
C VAL A 197 21.34 16.16 -11.29
N PRO A 198 21.86 14.92 -11.25
CA PRO A 198 22.33 14.33 -10.00
C PRO A 198 23.48 15.10 -9.34
N LEU A 199 24.42 15.64 -10.12
CA LEU A 199 25.51 16.46 -9.59
C LEU A 199 24.99 17.74 -8.92
N LEU A 200 23.97 18.38 -9.49
CA LEU A 200 23.31 19.53 -8.88
C LEU A 200 22.59 19.13 -7.59
N VAL A 201 21.88 18.00 -7.57
CA VAL A 201 21.25 17.47 -6.35
C VAL A 201 22.31 17.17 -5.27
N LEU A 202 23.45 16.61 -5.66
CA LEU A 202 24.62 16.43 -4.80
C LEU A 202 25.38 17.73 -4.50
N PHE A 203 25.04 18.88 -5.07
CA PHE A 203 25.68 20.15 -4.73
C PHE A 203 24.79 20.96 -3.78
N PHE A 204 23.48 20.99 -4.03
CA PHE A 204 22.48 21.70 -3.22
C PHE A 204 21.97 20.87 -2.02
N GLN A 205 22.81 20.01 -1.44
CA GLN A 205 22.44 18.82 -0.65
C GLN A 205 21.58 19.01 0.61
N ARG A 206 21.51 20.19 1.25
CA ARG A 206 20.99 20.31 2.63
C ARG A 206 19.49 20.64 2.80
N PRO A 207 18.84 21.48 1.97
CA PRO A 207 17.47 21.92 2.24
C PRO A 207 16.36 21.16 1.50
N LEU A 208 16.67 20.30 0.53
CA LEU A 208 15.64 19.69 -0.35
C LEU A 208 15.12 18.31 0.11
N LEU A 209 15.93 17.54 0.85
CA LEU A 209 15.59 16.18 1.28
C LEU A 209 15.58 16.00 2.80
N VAL A 210 16.41 16.76 3.53
CA VAL A 210 16.54 16.64 4.99
C VAL A 210 15.36 17.30 5.72
N THR A 211 14.87 18.44 5.21
CA THR A 211 13.76 19.20 5.81
C THR A 211 12.42 18.45 5.85
N PRO A 212 11.98 17.71 4.80
CA PRO A 212 10.78 16.90 4.91
C PRO A 212 10.98 15.69 5.84
N LEU A 213 12.14 15.03 5.82
CA LEU A 213 12.39 13.86 6.68
C LEU A 213 12.47 14.21 8.17
N SER A 214 13.13 15.31 8.53
CA SER A 214 13.23 15.77 9.92
C SER A 214 11.89 16.23 10.50
N GLY A 215 10.94 16.64 9.65
CA GLY A 215 9.59 17.02 10.06
C GLY A 215 8.65 15.84 10.33
N ILE A 216 8.99 14.62 9.87
CA ILE A 216 8.12 13.44 9.99
C ILE A 216 8.50 12.59 11.20
N LEU A 217 9.80 12.41 11.48
CA LEU A 217 10.27 11.75 12.70
C LEU A 217 11.44 12.55 13.30
N PRO A 218 11.16 13.45 14.26
CA PRO A 218 12.19 14.25 14.93
C PRO A 218 13.29 13.38 15.56
N ASP A 219 12.87 12.32 16.25
CA ASP A 219 13.77 11.42 17.00
C ASP A 219 14.46 10.38 16.10
N ALA A 220 13.83 9.97 14.99
CA ALA A 220 14.42 9.01 14.05
C ALA A 220 15.35 9.67 13.01
N SER A 221 15.38 11.00 12.95
CA SER A 221 16.13 11.77 11.95
C SER A 221 17.64 11.48 11.99
N GLN A 222 18.20 11.22 13.18
CA GLN A 222 19.62 10.87 13.35
C GLN A 222 19.98 9.53 12.68
N PHE A 223 19.04 8.59 12.64
CA PHE A 223 19.25 7.24 12.10
C PHE A 223 18.88 7.15 10.62
N LEU A 224 17.90 7.94 10.17
CA LEU A 224 17.46 7.97 8.77
C LEU A 224 18.41 8.76 7.86
N LEU A 225 19.16 9.73 8.41
CA LEU A 225 20.03 10.60 7.62
C LEU A 225 21.19 9.84 6.93
N PRO A 226 21.96 8.96 7.61
CA PRO A 226 23.02 8.18 6.97
C PRO A 226 22.48 7.24 5.88
N PHE A 227 21.31 6.64 6.13
CA PHE A 227 20.62 5.79 5.16
C PHE A 227 20.20 6.59 3.92
N ALA A 228 19.50 7.71 4.09
CA ALA A 228 19.03 8.56 3.00
C ALA A 228 20.20 9.12 2.18
N TRP A 229 21.29 9.50 2.84
CA TRP A 229 22.48 10.02 2.17
C TRP A 229 23.18 8.95 1.32
N LYS A 230 23.30 7.73 1.85
CA LYS A 230 23.87 6.61 1.08
C LYS A 230 22.98 6.19 -0.09
N ALA A 231 21.66 6.19 0.10
CA ALA A 231 20.70 5.95 -0.97
C ALA A 231 20.82 6.98 -2.10
N LEU A 232 20.87 8.27 -1.75
CA LEU A 232 20.97 9.36 -2.70
C LEU A 232 22.27 9.31 -3.50
N THR A 233 23.41 9.12 -2.82
CA THR A 233 24.72 9.04 -3.49
C THR A 233 24.77 7.88 -4.47
N LEU A 234 24.28 6.70 -4.08
CA LEU A 234 24.26 5.53 -4.95
C LEU A 234 23.32 5.72 -6.15
N LEU A 235 22.14 6.31 -5.94
CA LEU A 235 21.21 6.67 -7.01
C LEU A 235 21.84 7.64 -8.02
N CYS A 236 22.57 8.65 -7.53
CA CYS A 236 23.28 9.60 -8.38
C CYS A 236 24.36 8.93 -9.23
N VAL A 237 25.08 7.95 -8.67
CA VAL A 237 26.05 7.13 -9.42
C VAL A 237 25.37 6.33 -10.53
N PHE A 238 24.24 5.67 -10.25
CA PHE A 238 23.49 4.94 -11.28
C PHE A 238 22.98 5.85 -12.40
N SER A 239 22.50 7.05 -12.05
CA SER A 239 22.08 8.05 -13.04
C SER A 239 23.26 8.51 -13.90
N ALA A 240 24.41 8.81 -13.29
CA ALA A 240 25.61 9.22 -14.00
C ALA A 240 26.13 8.12 -14.94
N LEU A 241 26.12 6.86 -14.51
CA LEU A 241 26.49 5.72 -15.33
C LEU A 241 25.53 5.54 -16.52
N THR A 242 24.23 5.69 -16.29
CA THR A 242 23.22 5.67 -17.36
C THR A 242 23.46 6.80 -18.37
N GLY A 243 23.78 8.00 -17.88
CA GLY A 243 24.14 9.14 -18.72
C GLY A 243 25.40 8.90 -19.54
N ALA A 244 26.43 8.29 -18.95
CA ALA A 244 27.67 7.93 -19.65
C ALA A 244 27.41 6.91 -20.77
N VAL A 245 26.58 5.88 -20.51
CA VAL A 245 26.16 4.89 -21.53
C VAL A 245 25.42 5.56 -22.68
N LEU A 246 24.55 6.53 -22.40
CA LEU A 246 23.84 7.29 -23.44
C LEU A 246 24.77 8.17 -24.27
N CYS A 247 25.74 8.85 -23.63
CA CYS A 247 26.75 9.61 -24.33
C CYS A 247 27.58 8.72 -25.26
N LEU A 248 27.98 7.52 -24.80
CA LEU A 248 28.65 6.52 -25.62
C LEU A 248 27.78 6.06 -26.79
N ALA A 249 26.50 5.77 -26.55
CA ALA A 249 25.55 5.41 -27.61
C ALA A 249 25.44 6.53 -28.67
N GLY A 250 25.41 7.81 -28.24
CA GLY A 250 25.43 8.96 -29.14
C GLY A 250 26.69 9.04 -30.03
N MET A 251 27.85 8.63 -29.52
CA MET A 251 29.09 8.54 -30.29
C MET A 251 29.07 7.38 -31.28
N VAL A 252 28.58 6.21 -30.85
CA VAL A 252 28.45 4.99 -31.67
C VAL A 252 27.55 5.22 -32.89
N VAL A 253 26.48 5.99 -32.75
CA VAL A 253 25.55 6.35 -33.86
C VAL A 253 26.28 7.03 -35.04
N MET A 254 27.41 7.69 -34.82
CA MET A 254 28.17 8.37 -35.88
C MET A 254 29.20 7.49 -36.61
N LEU A 255 29.42 6.25 -36.14
CA LEU A 255 30.32 5.34 -36.84
C LEU A 255 29.80 5.07 -38.27
N PRO A 256 30.66 5.06 -39.29
CA PRO A 256 30.24 5.11 -40.69
C PRO A 256 29.32 3.93 -41.09
N GLY A 257 29.59 2.73 -40.59
CA GLY A 257 28.72 1.56 -40.81
C GLY A 257 27.36 1.70 -40.13
N ILE A 258 27.34 2.12 -38.87
CA ILE A 258 26.12 2.27 -38.06
C ILE A 258 25.26 3.41 -38.58
N ARG A 259 25.86 4.56 -38.89
CA ARG A 259 25.19 5.71 -39.47
C ARG A 259 24.49 5.35 -40.77
N LYS A 260 25.17 4.59 -41.65
CA LYS A 260 24.58 4.11 -42.91
C LYS A 260 23.36 3.23 -42.64
N VAL A 261 23.49 2.24 -41.75
CA VAL A 261 22.38 1.36 -41.36
C VAL A 261 21.19 2.15 -40.79
N ILE A 262 21.42 3.08 -39.87
CA ILE A 262 20.36 3.89 -39.26
C ILE A 262 19.60 4.70 -40.32
N VAL A 263 20.31 5.30 -41.28
CA VAL A 263 19.69 6.12 -42.34
C VAL A 263 18.93 5.22 -43.33
N ASP A 264 19.56 4.16 -43.83
CA ASP A 264 19.01 3.26 -44.84
C ASP A 264 17.75 2.54 -44.33
N TYR A 265 17.76 2.15 -43.04
CA TYR A 265 16.64 1.42 -42.42
C TYR A 265 15.69 2.29 -41.58
N SER A 266 15.89 3.60 -41.51
CA SER A 266 15.03 4.50 -40.70
C SER A 266 13.53 4.37 -41.02
N ARG A 267 13.18 4.39 -42.30
CA ARG A 267 11.79 4.27 -42.80
C ARG A 267 11.17 2.90 -42.57
N PRO A 268 11.80 1.76 -42.93
CA PRO A 268 11.24 0.45 -42.63
C PRO A 268 11.09 0.23 -41.12
N PHE A 269 12.04 0.69 -40.29
CA PHE A 269 11.87 0.66 -38.84
C PHE A 269 10.67 1.47 -38.36
N THR A 270 10.43 2.66 -38.94
CA THR A 270 9.25 3.47 -38.61
C THR A 270 7.95 2.74 -38.96
N MET A 271 7.89 2.06 -40.11
CA MET A 271 6.71 1.28 -40.50
C MET A 271 6.45 0.10 -39.57
N ILE A 272 7.52 -0.61 -39.19
CA ILE A 272 7.44 -1.70 -38.19
C ILE A 272 6.97 -1.16 -36.85
N LEU A 273 7.46 0.00 -36.43
CA LEU A 273 7.08 0.65 -35.18
C LEU A 273 5.58 0.99 -35.15
N VAL A 274 5.05 1.55 -36.25
CA VAL A 274 3.63 1.86 -36.37
C VAL A 274 2.78 0.58 -36.36
N ALA A 275 3.22 -0.48 -37.05
CA ALA A 275 2.55 -1.78 -37.03
C ALA A 275 2.53 -2.39 -35.63
N LEU A 276 3.65 -2.32 -34.90
CA LEU A 276 3.75 -2.78 -33.50
C LEU A 276 2.81 -1.98 -32.59
N ILE A 277 2.76 -0.65 -32.73
CA ILE A 277 1.86 0.21 -31.95
C ILE A 277 0.40 -0.14 -32.25
N CYS A 278 0.02 -0.30 -33.52
CA CYS A 278 -1.34 -0.71 -33.90
C CYS A 278 -1.68 -2.08 -33.32
N PHE A 279 -0.76 -3.04 -33.39
CA PHE A 279 -0.93 -4.37 -32.82
C PHE A 279 -1.10 -4.33 -31.30
N CYS A 280 -0.28 -3.55 -30.60
CA CYS A 280 -0.42 -3.34 -29.16
C CYS A 280 -1.75 -2.69 -28.79
N LEU A 281 -2.22 -1.69 -29.56
CA LEU A 281 -3.52 -1.06 -29.33
C LEU A 281 -4.69 -2.02 -29.56
N VAL A 282 -4.58 -2.94 -30.52
CA VAL A 282 -5.59 -3.98 -30.76
C VAL A 282 -5.59 -5.03 -29.64
N LEU A 283 -4.41 -5.50 -29.22
CA LEU A 283 -4.30 -6.52 -28.17
C LEU A 283 -4.69 -6.00 -26.79
N PHE A 284 -4.25 -4.79 -26.43
CA PHE A 284 -4.42 -4.23 -25.09
C PHE A 284 -5.52 -3.17 -25.04
N GLY A 285 -6.25 -2.93 -26.13
CA GLY A 285 -7.30 -1.92 -26.22
C GLY A 285 -8.40 -2.09 -25.17
N ASN A 286 -8.70 -3.30 -24.73
CA ASN A 286 -9.72 -3.48 -23.68
C ASN A 286 -9.17 -3.18 -22.27
N GLU A 287 -7.90 -3.52 -22.00
CA GLU A 287 -7.26 -3.27 -20.70
C GLU A 287 -6.80 -1.82 -20.50
N ILE A 288 -6.35 -1.17 -21.57
CA ILE A 288 -5.93 0.24 -21.59
C ILE A 288 -7.11 1.18 -21.28
N TYR A 289 -8.34 0.81 -21.66
CA TYR A 289 -9.54 1.63 -21.41
C TYR A 289 -10.23 1.30 -20.08
N ALA A 290 -10.18 0.05 -19.61
CA ALA A 290 -10.85 -0.36 -18.37
C ALA A 290 -10.19 0.21 -17.10
N LYS A 291 -8.86 0.24 -17.02
CA LYS A 291 -8.12 0.74 -15.83
C LYS A 291 -8.26 2.24 -15.55
N PRO A 292 -8.13 3.16 -16.53
CA PRO A 292 -8.27 4.59 -16.27
C PRO A 292 -9.70 4.99 -15.95
N VAL A 293 -10.72 4.35 -16.54
CA VAL A 293 -12.12 4.65 -16.18
C VAL A 293 -12.39 4.20 -14.74
N GLN A 294 -11.88 3.04 -14.31
CA GLN A 294 -12.04 2.59 -12.92
C GLN A 294 -11.20 3.40 -11.91
N SER A 295 -10.03 3.91 -12.27
CA SER A 295 -9.26 4.79 -11.37
C SER A 295 -9.86 6.20 -11.27
N MET A 296 -10.50 6.70 -12.33
CA MET A 296 -11.22 7.99 -12.31
C MET A 296 -12.63 7.89 -11.70
N THR A 297 -13.26 6.70 -11.70
CA THR A 297 -14.54 6.45 -11.00
C THR A 297 -14.37 5.94 -9.57
N LYS A 298 -13.14 5.87 -9.05
CA LYS A 298 -12.92 6.01 -7.61
C LYS A 298 -13.16 7.47 -7.24
N GLN A 299 -14.41 7.89 -7.36
CA GLN A 299 -14.95 8.97 -6.58
C GLN A 299 -14.88 8.45 -5.15
N TYR A 300 -13.79 8.82 -4.49
CA TYR A 300 -13.57 8.58 -3.08
C TYR A 300 -14.83 9.09 -2.37
N SER A 301 -15.71 8.18 -1.94
CA SER A 301 -16.40 8.40 -0.69
C SER A 301 -15.29 8.77 0.27
N HIS A 302 -15.34 9.97 0.84
CA HIS A 302 -14.45 10.39 1.91
C HIS A 302 -14.31 9.21 2.86
N VAL A 303 -13.20 8.47 2.78
CA VAL A 303 -12.88 7.50 3.82
C VAL A 303 -12.32 8.39 4.90
N SER A 304 -13.21 8.85 5.78
CA SER A 304 -12.82 9.44 7.04
C SER A 304 -11.99 8.38 7.76
N ILE A 305 -10.69 8.60 7.78
CA ILE A 305 -9.82 7.90 8.70
C ILE A 305 -10.17 8.49 10.05
N LEU A 306 -10.67 7.66 10.97
CA LEU A 306 -10.99 8.08 12.34
C LEU A 306 -9.76 8.80 12.91
N SER A 307 -9.96 10.04 13.32
CA SER A 307 -8.94 10.91 13.89
C SER A 307 -8.53 10.39 15.27
N GLN A 308 -7.35 10.76 15.76
CA GLN A 308 -6.85 10.32 17.06
C GLN A 308 -7.72 10.80 18.26
N GLY A 309 -8.70 11.69 18.00
CA GLY A 309 -9.72 12.12 18.96
C GLY A 309 -11.05 11.38 18.88
N ASP A 310 -11.23 10.46 17.92
CA ASP A 310 -12.49 9.75 17.63
C ASP A 310 -12.77 8.57 18.59
N GLY A 311 -12.18 8.60 19.78
CA GLY A 311 -12.27 7.50 20.73
C GLY A 311 -11.46 6.27 20.27
N SER A 312 -11.48 5.24 21.11
CA SER A 312 -10.79 3.99 20.82
C SER A 312 -11.46 3.25 19.65
N VAL A 313 -10.68 2.67 18.72
CA VAL A 313 -11.23 1.81 17.64
C VAL A 313 -11.40 0.39 18.17
N HIS A 314 -12.64 -0.12 18.16
CA HIS A 314 -13.01 -1.41 18.75
C HIS A 314 -13.31 -2.42 17.65
N SER A 315 -12.89 -3.67 17.85
CA SER A 315 -13.27 -4.77 16.98
C SER A 315 -14.45 -5.51 17.58
N LEU A 316 -15.63 -5.31 17.01
CA LEU A 316 -16.86 -5.95 17.46
C LEU A 316 -17.12 -7.21 16.62
N VAL A 317 -17.22 -8.37 17.29
CA VAL A 317 -17.63 -9.63 16.66
C VAL A 317 -18.99 -10.07 17.16
N ILE A 318 -19.97 -10.17 16.27
CA ILE A 318 -21.29 -10.72 16.57
C ILE A 318 -21.35 -12.16 16.08
N LYS A 319 -21.58 -13.08 17.01
CA LYS A 319 -21.82 -14.50 16.73
C LYS A 319 -23.33 -14.72 16.66
N VAL A 320 -23.81 -15.12 15.50
CA VAL A 320 -25.22 -15.40 15.25
C VAL A 320 -25.47 -16.90 15.32
N ARG A 321 -26.37 -17.31 16.22
CA ARG A 321 -26.61 -18.72 16.57
C ARG A 321 -28.10 -19.03 16.64
N GLU A 322 -28.48 -20.28 16.38
CA GLU A 322 -29.84 -20.75 16.64
C GLU A 322 -30.05 -21.06 18.13
N LYS A 323 -31.15 -20.55 18.70
CA LYS A 323 -31.51 -20.76 20.11
C LYS A 323 -31.77 -22.25 20.37
N GLY A 324 -31.06 -22.82 21.34
CA GLY A 324 -31.23 -24.21 21.80
C GLY A 324 -30.33 -25.24 21.11
N THR A 325 -29.79 -24.94 19.92
CA THR A 325 -28.84 -25.83 19.21
C THR A 325 -27.44 -25.26 19.10
N ASP A 326 -27.28 -23.94 19.27
CA ASP A 326 -26.02 -23.18 19.10
C ASP A 326 -25.38 -23.35 17.71
N VAL A 327 -26.18 -23.78 16.72
CA VAL A 327 -25.75 -23.93 15.33
C VAL A 327 -25.54 -22.53 14.73
N PRO A 328 -24.41 -22.28 14.03
CA PRO A 328 -24.14 -20.99 13.40
C PRO A 328 -25.15 -20.69 12.28
N VAL A 329 -25.60 -19.45 12.19
CA VAL A 329 -26.52 -18.99 11.12
C VAL A 329 -25.75 -18.09 10.16
N SER A 330 -25.48 -18.60 8.96
CA SER A 330 -24.75 -17.90 7.90
C SER A 330 -25.68 -17.08 6.97
N GLY A 331 -25.12 -16.07 6.30
CA GLY A 331 -25.83 -15.27 5.28
C GLY A 331 -26.83 -14.24 5.84
N VAL A 332 -26.87 -14.03 7.15
CA VAL A 332 -27.75 -13.03 7.78
C VAL A 332 -27.08 -11.66 7.72
N LYS A 333 -27.78 -10.66 7.18
CA LYS A 333 -27.32 -9.28 7.14
C LYS A 333 -27.72 -8.57 8.43
N LEU A 334 -26.72 -8.11 9.17
CA LEU A 334 -26.90 -7.27 10.35
C LEU A 334 -26.72 -5.81 9.98
N ILE A 335 -27.55 -4.96 10.57
CA ILE A 335 -27.53 -3.51 10.43
C ILE A 335 -27.22 -2.92 11.80
N LEU A 336 -26.21 -2.07 11.84
CA LEU A 336 -25.73 -1.41 13.04
C LEU A 336 -25.84 0.09 12.82
N ASN A 337 -26.67 0.75 13.62
CA ASN A 337 -26.88 2.19 13.58
C ASN A 337 -26.23 2.84 14.80
N GLY A 338 -25.58 3.97 14.61
CA GLY A 338 -25.01 4.77 15.68
C GLY A 338 -24.79 6.20 15.22
N THR A 339 -23.98 6.93 15.96
CA THR A 339 -23.59 8.30 15.64
C THR A 339 -22.07 8.34 15.56
N ASP A 340 -21.52 8.97 14.54
CA ASP A 340 -20.07 9.21 14.46
C ASP A 340 -19.63 10.25 15.50
N THR A 341 -18.31 10.45 15.59
CA THR A 341 -17.69 11.38 16.54
C THR A 341 -17.98 12.86 16.24
N ASP A 342 -18.44 13.18 15.04
CA ASP A 342 -18.89 14.50 14.60
C ASP A 342 -20.41 14.70 14.82
N GLY A 343 -21.12 13.69 15.34
CA GLY A 343 -22.56 13.76 15.61
C GLY A 343 -23.44 13.36 14.43
N ASN A 344 -22.90 12.76 13.37
CA ASN A 344 -23.67 12.34 12.19
C ASN A 344 -24.21 10.92 12.35
N ASP A 345 -25.39 10.66 11.82
CA ASP A 345 -25.96 9.30 11.79
C ASP A 345 -25.10 8.37 10.93
N MET A 346 -24.68 7.25 11.52
CA MET A 346 -23.90 6.20 10.90
C MET A 346 -24.74 4.93 10.80
N SER A 347 -24.78 4.29 9.63
CA SER A 347 -25.41 2.98 9.43
C SER A 347 -24.46 2.04 8.69
N LEU A 348 -24.10 0.94 9.33
CA LEU A 348 -23.17 -0.05 8.82
C LEU A 348 -23.87 -1.39 8.66
N THR A 349 -23.53 -2.11 7.60
CA THR A 349 -24.12 -3.42 7.34
C THR A 349 -23.07 -4.46 7.04
N ALA A 350 -23.20 -5.65 7.63
CA ALA A 350 -22.31 -6.77 7.37
C ALA A 350 -23.10 -8.10 7.40
N GLN A 351 -22.64 -9.09 6.65
CA GLN A 351 -23.27 -10.40 6.54
C GLN A 351 -22.50 -11.46 7.34
N SER A 352 -23.23 -12.42 7.92
CA SER A 352 -22.61 -13.51 8.68
C SER A 352 -21.92 -14.53 7.78
N ASP A 353 -20.71 -14.92 8.17
CA ASP A 353 -19.92 -15.92 7.48
C ASP A 353 -20.43 -17.35 7.73
N ILE A 354 -19.71 -18.36 7.20
CA ILE A 354 -20.05 -19.78 7.37
C ILE A 354 -20.04 -20.25 8.84
N HIS A 355 -19.38 -19.51 9.74
CA HIS A 355 -19.31 -19.78 11.18
C HIS A 355 -20.31 -18.92 11.97
N GLY A 356 -21.16 -18.16 11.28
CA GLY A 356 -22.14 -17.25 11.87
C GLY A 356 -21.53 -15.98 12.45
N ASN A 357 -20.30 -15.62 12.09
CA ASN A 357 -19.63 -14.44 12.63
C ASN A 357 -19.83 -13.23 11.72
N VAL A 358 -20.08 -12.08 12.33
CA VAL A 358 -20.13 -10.75 11.69
C VAL A 358 -19.13 -9.85 12.39
N ARG A 359 -18.31 -9.12 11.65
CA ARG A 359 -17.27 -8.24 12.21
C ARG A 359 -17.50 -6.78 11.83
N PHE A 360 -17.43 -5.90 12.81
CA PHE A 360 -17.44 -4.46 12.65
C PHE A 360 -16.17 -3.84 13.25
N ILE A 361 -15.76 -2.69 12.71
CA ILE A 361 -14.69 -1.84 13.23
C ILE A 361 -15.33 -0.47 13.46
N LEU A 362 -15.41 -0.05 14.72
CA LEU A 362 -16.23 1.09 15.16
C LEU A 362 -15.47 1.93 16.19
N PRO A 363 -15.70 3.25 16.28
CA PRO A 363 -15.24 4.04 17.42
C PRO A 363 -16.01 3.69 18.71
N GLU A 364 -15.54 4.21 19.84
CA GLU A 364 -16.25 4.17 21.12
C GLU A 364 -17.66 4.80 20.96
N GLY A 365 -18.68 4.18 21.55
CA GLY A 365 -20.05 4.71 21.44
C GLY A 365 -21.16 3.70 21.69
N GLU A 366 -22.39 4.17 21.61
CA GLU A 366 -23.60 3.34 21.68
C GLU A 366 -24.15 3.07 20.27
N TYR A 367 -24.46 1.80 20.02
CA TYR A 367 -24.91 1.32 18.71
C TYR A 367 -26.15 0.46 18.83
N LEU A 368 -27.15 0.70 17.98
CA LEU A 368 -28.33 -0.12 17.85
C LEU A 368 -28.13 -1.17 16.75
N LEU A 369 -28.13 -2.44 17.13
CA LEU A 369 -27.95 -3.59 16.24
C LEU A 369 -29.27 -4.33 16.01
N PHE A 370 -29.58 -4.63 14.75
CA PHE A 370 -30.73 -5.46 14.37
C PHE A 370 -30.45 -6.26 13.09
N ALA A 371 -31.18 -7.35 12.88
CA ALA A 371 -31.08 -8.15 11.67
C ALA A 371 -32.03 -7.64 10.59
N GLU A 372 -31.56 -7.62 9.33
CA GLU A 372 -32.41 -7.27 8.19
C GLU A 372 -33.42 -8.40 7.94
N PRO A 373 -34.74 -8.18 8.06
CA PRO A 373 -35.73 -9.26 8.03
C PRO A 373 -35.71 -10.12 6.77
N SER A 374 -35.35 -9.53 5.62
CA SER A 374 -35.23 -10.24 4.33
C SER A 374 -34.06 -11.20 4.24
N SER A 375 -33.04 -11.04 5.10
CA SER A 375 -31.84 -11.88 5.12
C SER A 375 -31.94 -13.06 6.10
N VAL A 376 -33.00 -13.08 6.92
CA VAL A 376 -33.19 -14.11 7.94
C VAL A 376 -33.80 -15.35 7.31
N PRO A 377 -33.21 -16.56 7.49
CA PRO A 377 -33.80 -17.79 6.98
C PRO A 377 -35.25 -17.99 7.43
N ASP A 378 -36.14 -18.40 6.54
CA ASP A 378 -37.62 -18.43 6.75
C ASP A 378 -38.10 -19.15 8.01
N LYS A 379 -37.31 -20.11 8.51
CA LYS A 379 -37.60 -20.93 9.69
C LYS A 379 -37.22 -20.26 11.02
N LEU A 380 -36.55 -19.11 10.96
CA LEU A 380 -36.04 -18.38 12.12
C LEU A 380 -36.77 -17.05 12.30
N ILE A 381 -36.81 -16.60 13.55
CA ILE A 381 -37.29 -15.30 14.00
C ILE A 381 -36.07 -14.51 14.47
N PRO A 382 -35.83 -13.29 13.94
CA PRO A 382 -34.72 -12.46 14.39
C PRO A 382 -34.83 -12.10 15.86
N PHE A 383 -33.68 -11.76 16.45
CA PHE A 383 -33.63 -11.14 17.78
C PHE A 383 -34.22 -9.72 17.73
N GLU A 384 -34.76 -9.25 18.86
CA GLU A 384 -35.19 -7.85 19.01
C GLU A 384 -33.98 -6.91 18.95
N PRO A 385 -34.10 -5.67 18.42
CA PRO A 385 -32.99 -4.73 18.34
C PRO A 385 -32.25 -4.58 19.68
N VAL A 386 -30.92 -4.68 19.66
CA VAL A 386 -30.07 -4.66 20.85
C VAL A 386 -29.19 -3.41 20.83
N THR A 387 -29.16 -2.66 21.93
CA THR A 387 -28.20 -1.58 22.13
C THR A 387 -26.89 -2.14 22.67
N LEU A 388 -25.78 -1.84 22.00
CA LEU A 388 -24.42 -2.23 22.35
C LEU A 388 -23.66 -0.99 22.79
N SER A 389 -23.02 -1.05 23.96
CA SER A 389 -22.14 0.00 24.46
C SER A 389 -20.69 -0.46 24.31
N LEU A 390 -19.92 0.28 23.50
CA LEU A 390 -18.50 0.06 23.27
C LEU A 390 -17.72 1.13 24.05
N ASN A 391 -17.07 0.76 25.15
CA ASN A 391 -16.39 1.68 26.07
C ASN A 391 -14.91 1.33 26.38
N MET A 392 -14.38 0.22 25.85
CA MET A 392 -12.98 -0.19 26.00
C MET A 392 -12.38 -0.75 24.69
N PRO A 393 -11.11 -0.43 24.34
CA PRO A 393 -10.44 -0.79 23.07
C PRO A 393 -10.19 -2.30 22.81
N ASP A 394 -10.96 -3.21 23.39
CA ASP A 394 -10.76 -4.64 23.25
C ASP A 394 -11.54 -5.26 22.08
N SER A 395 -11.27 -6.55 21.83
CA SER A 395 -12.11 -7.34 20.92
C SER A 395 -13.36 -7.79 21.66
N SER A 396 -14.38 -6.93 21.65
CA SER A 396 -15.69 -7.23 22.21
C SER A 396 -16.43 -8.25 21.32
N TRP A 397 -17.00 -9.29 21.94
CA TRP A 397 -17.82 -10.27 21.23
C TRP A 397 -19.17 -10.49 21.90
N TYR A 398 -20.22 -10.56 21.10
CA TYR A 398 -21.58 -10.82 21.54
C TYR A 398 -22.13 -12.05 20.83
N THR A 399 -22.95 -12.84 21.52
CA THR A 399 -23.68 -13.94 20.89
C THR A 399 -25.16 -13.63 20.90
N LEU A 400 -25.77 -13.64 19.72
CA LEU A 400 -27.19 -13.36 19.53
C LEU A 400 -27.91 -14.57 18.98
N TYR A 401 -29.07 -14.86 19.58
CA TYR A 401 -29.82 -16.08 19.31
C TYR A 401 -31.06 -15.81 18.48
N PHE A 402 -31.18 -16.51 17.35
CA PHE A 402 -32.38 -16.56 16.52
C PHE A 402 -33.30 -17.67 17.04
N SER A 403 -34.58 -17.36 17.20
CA SER A 403 -35.55 -18.35 17.68
C SER A 403 -36.16 -19.09 16.50
N ARG A 404 -36.42 -20.38 16.62
CA ARG A 404 -37.15 -21.12 15.59
C ARG A 404 -38.61 -20.70 15.60
N LYS A 405 -39.23 -20.54 14.42
CA LYS A 405 -40.69 -20.49 14.32
C LYS A 405 -41.22 -21.84 14.79
N GLU A 406 -41.86 -21.90 15.94
CA GLU A 406 -42.48 -23.15 16.41
C GLU A 406 -43.43 -23.66 15.32
N PRO A 407 -43.42 -24.96 14.99
CA PRO A 407 -44.48 -25.52 14.16
C PRO A 407 -45.79 -25.29 14.91
N MET A 408 -46.75 -24.65 14.24
CA MET A 408 -48.07 -24.37 14.79
C MET A 408 -48.71 -25.69 15.25
N GLU A 409 -48.61 -25.98 16.54
CA GLU A 409 -49.28 -27.11 17.14
C GLU A 409 -50.76 -26.74 17.16
N ILE A 410 -51.56 -27.42 16.33
CA ILE A 410 -53.02 -27.29 16.36
C ILE A 410 -53.48 -27.90 17.68
N ILE A 411 -53.53 -27.09 18.73
CA ILE A 411 -54.10 -27.47 20.01
C ILE A 411 -55.60 -27.67 19.79
N ARG A 412 -56.02 -28.93 19.62
CA ARG A 412 -57.41 -29.31 19.88
C ARG A 412 -57.62 -29.11 21.38
N LYS A 413 -58.32 -28.03 21.75
CA LYS A 413 -58.77 -27.78 23.11
C LYS A 413 -59.63 -28.95 23.59
N THR A 414 -59.20 -29.59 24.66
CA THR A 414 -60.09 -30.32 25.58
C THR A 414 -60.07 -29.56 26.91
N PRO A 415 -61.23 -29.24 27.51
CA PRO A 415 -61.27 -28.36 28.68
C PRO A 415 -60.95 -29.15 29.96
N GLY A 416 -59.97 -28.69 30.75
CA GLY A 416 -59.78 -29.18 32.11
C GLY A 416 -58.45 -28.83 32.77
N SER A 417 -58.55 -28.16 33.93
CA SER A 417 -57.60 -28.07 35.07
C SER A 417 -56.26 -27.30 34.96
N VAL A 418 -56.29 -26.07 35.54
CA VAL A 418 -55.46 -25.54 36.64
C VAL A 418 -53.99 -26.00 36.82
N GLY A 419 -53.07 -25.01 36.87
CA GLY A 419 -51.76 -25.06 37.54
C GLY A 419 -50.68 -24.27 36.77
N SER A 420 -50.32 -23.03 37.15
CA SER A 420 -49.29 -22.66 38.16
C SER A 420 -47.91 -22.29 37.56
N LYS A 421 -47.39 -21.14 38.02
CA LYS A 421 -46.00 -20.59 38.00
C LYS A 421 -45.45 -19.82 36.76
N TYR A 422 -45.43 -18.48 36.91
CA TYR A 422 -44.34 -17.57 36.50
C TYR A 422 -43.08 -17.78 37.40
N PRO A 423 -41.91 -17.08 37.24
CA PRO A 423 -41.33 -16.26 36.16
C PRO A 423 -39.82 -16.57 35.89
N GLY A 424 -39.13 -15.82 35.00
CA GLY A 424 -37.66 -15.79 34.97
C GLY A 424 -37.07 -14.76 34.00
N HIS A 425 -36.72 -13.57 34.53
CA HIS A 425 -35.90 -12.56 33.85
C HIS A 425 -34.44 -13.06 33.67
N PRO A 426 -33.74 -12.73 32.56
CA PRO A 426 -32.32 -13.00 32.43
C PRO A 426 -31.46 -11.98 33.19
N ILE A 427 -30.42 -12.51 33.85
CA ILE A 427 -29.39 -11.81 34.64
C ILE A 427 -28.19 -11.51 33.73
N PRO A 428 -27.55 -10.33 33.80
CA PRO A 428 -26.32 -10.05 33.07
C PRO A 428 -25.12 -10.75 33.72
N LEU A 429 -24.30 -11.42 32.92
CA LEU A 429 -22.99 -11.92 33.34
C LEU A 429 -21.92 -10.96 32.81
N LEU A 430 -21.40 -10.13 33.71
CA LEU A 430 -20.11 -9.46 33.59
C LEU A 430 -19.10 -10.19 34.48
N LYS A 431 -17.97 -10.57 33.90
CA LYS A 431 -16.64 -10.24 34.43
C LYS A 431 -15.58 -10.40 33.35
#